data_AF-A0A8T5U092-F1
#
_entry.id   AF-A0A8T5U092-F1
#
_cell.length_a   1.000
_cell.length_b   1.000
_cell.length_c   1.000
_cell.angle_alpha   90.00
_cell.angle_beta   90.00
_cell.angle_gamma   90.00
#
_symmetry.space_group_name_H-M   'P 1'
#
loop_
_entity.id
_entity.type
_entity.pdbx_description
1 polymer ?
#
loop_
_entity_poly.entity_id
_entity_poly.type
_entity_poly.pdbx_seq_one_letter_code
_entity_poly.pdbx_strand_id
1 'polypeptide(L)'
;MTISNLELKWLNFTKGLRSVGVLLIFVMIPYLAFIIIPIQFILTMVALSDINYINHELKDPYLNSFRSRYITASIFKLIGSMTVHVGAALISIVLIIGPIHFPFYLGPFSGWIFTPAIIVFIIGFVIMIIGSIIEVGAWDNLKLFIYHSKDMFPERIKYDTTTMVEKLRSGALSWALGFLIITIIIGWILQLIGYFGLSNAADRGMKIEPSAPVSQDFQPISPPNQEQQPVSVIEFCPMCGARVSKGASYCGECGVKIPN
;
A
#
# COMPACT_ATOMS: atom_id res chain seq x y z
N MET A 1 12.82 3.41 -26.74
CA MET A 1 12.55 2.07 -26.18
C MET A 1 11.06 1.83 -26.24
N THR A 2 10.62 0.71 -26.79
CA THR A 2 9.21 0.30 -26.79
C THR A 2 8.89 -0.30 -25.42
N ILE A 3 7.97 0.33 -24.68
CA ILE A 3 7.45 -0.21 -23.41
C ILE A 3 6.88 -1.61 -23.68
N SER A 4 7.29 -2.60 -22.89
CA SER A 4 6.75 -3.94 -23.02
C SER A 4 5.25 -3.94 -22.67
N ASN A 5 4.46 -4.84 -23.27
CA ASN A 5 3.04 -4.97 -22.96
C ASN A 5 2.81 -5.21 -21.45
N LEU A 6 3.72 -5.96 -20.80
CA LEU A 6 3.71 -6.23 -19.36
C LEU A 6 3.84 -4.96 -18.51
N GLU A 7 4.78 -4.09 -18.83
CA GLU A 7 4.97 -2.80 -18.13
C GLU A 7 3.76 -1.89 -18.26
N LEU A 8 3.15 -1.83 -19.46
CA LEU A 8 1.94 -1.06 -19.69
C LEU A 8 0.77 -1.58 -18.84
N LYS A 9 0.64 -2.91 -18.74
CA LYS A 9 -0.40 -3.54 -17.92
C LYS A 9 -0.18 -3.30 -16.43
N TRP A 10 1.07 -3.36 -15.98
CA TRP A 10 1.43 -3.02 -14.60
C TRP A 10 1.08 -1.57 -14.28
N LEU A 11 1.40 -0.63 -15.19
CA LEU A 11 1.02 0.76 -15.04
C LEU A 11 -0.49 0.93 -14.91
N ASN A 12 -1.28 0.30 -15.79
CA ASN A 12 -2.73 0.41 -15.77
C ASN A 12 -3.32 -0.13 -14.46
N PHE A 13 -2.80 -1.25 -13.95
CA PHE A 13 -3.16 -1.77 -12.63
C PHE A 13 -2.92 -0.73 -11.52
N THR A 14 -1.71 -0.15 -11.45
CA THR A 14 -1.38 0.84 -10.39
C THR A 14 -2.20 2.13 -10.51
N LYS A 15 -2.51 2.59 -11.73
CA LYS A 15 -3.43 3.72 -11.97
C LYS A 15 -4.87 3.39 -11.57
N GLY A 16 -5.32 2.15 -11.82
CA GLY A 16 -6.60 1.65 -11.32
C GLY A 16 -6.67 1.71 -9.80
N LEU A 17 -5.61 1.25 -9.12
CA LEU A 17 -5.49 1.34 -7.67
C LEU A 17 -5.49 2.78 -7.13
N ARG A 18 -4.86 3.73 -7.85
CA ARG A 18 -4.96 5.16 -7.50
C ARG A 18 -6.41 5.65 -7.54
N SER A 19 -7.19 5.23 -8.54
CA SER A 19 -8.61 5.59 -8.65
C SER A 19 -9.43 5.01 -7.49
N VAL A 20 -9.13 3.77 -7.09
CA VAL A 20 -9.68 3.14 -5.87
C VAL A 20 -9.31 3.96 -4.62
N GLY A 21 -8.06 4.42 -4.52
CA GLY A 21 -7.58 5.30 -3.45
C GLY A 21 -8.32 6.64 -3.38
N VAL A 22 -8.64 7.25 -4.53
CA VAL A 22 -9.46 8.49 -4.57
C VAL A 22 -10.87 8.21 -4.01
N LEU A 23 -11.51 7.11 -4.42
CA LEU A 23 -12.83 6.73 -3.89
C LEU A 23 -12.80 6.47 -2.38
N LEU A 24 -11.72 5.88 -1.88
CA LEU A 24 -11.55 5.61 -0.45
C LEU A 24 -11.62 6.88 0.41
N ILE A 25 -11.30 8.06 -0.15
CA ILE A 25 -11.43 9.35 0.56
C ILE A 25 -12.90 9.63 0.91
N PHE A 26 -13.80 9.34 -0.03
CA PHE A 26 -15.24 9.62 0.11
C PHE A 26 -15.97 8.62 1.03
N VAL A 27 -15.37 7.46 1.31
CA VAL A 27 -15.94 6.45 2.21
C VAL A 27 -16.06 6.94 3.66
N MET A 28 -15.27 7.95 4.05
CA MET A 28 -15.34 8.54 5.40
C MET A 28 -16.58 9.41 5.61
N ILE A 29 -17.25 9.82 4.53
CA ILE A 29 -18.48 10.64 4.62
C ILE A 29 -19.65 9.68 4.89
N PRO A 30 -20.36 9.82 6.04
CA PRO A 30 -21.52 9.01 6.34
C PRO A 30 -22.57 9.06 5.22
N TYR A 31 -23.31 7.97 5.03
CA TYR A 31 -24.31 7.77 3.95
C TYR A 31 -23.73 7.69 2.53
N LEU A 32 -22.71 8.48 2.19
CA LEU A 32 -22.03 8.41 0.90
C LEU A 32 -21.33 7.06 0.70
N ALA A 33 -20.78 6.50 1.78
CA ALA A 33 -20.16 5.18 1.80
C ALA A 33 -21.03 4.08 1.16
N PHE A 34 -22.35 4.11 1.36
CA PHE A 34 -23.27 3.09 0.83
C PHE A 34 -23.26 3.04 -0.71
N ILE A 35 -23.09 4.20 -1.36
CA ILE A 35 -23.03 4.33 -2.82
C ILE A 35 -21.60 4.09 -3.32
N ILE A 36 -20.61 4.60 -2.60
CA ILE A 36 -19.21 4.53 -3.03
C ILE A 36 -18.64 3.12 -2.95
N ILE A 37 -19.03 2.32 -1.96
CA ILE A 37 -18.47 0.98 -1.73
C ILE A 37 -18.71 0.02 -2.92
N PRO A 38 -19.93 -0.08 -3.50
CA PRO A 38 -20.14 -0.83 -4.74
C PRO A 38 -19.28 -0.34 -5.91
N ILE A 39 -19.17 0.99 -6.09
CA ILE A 39 -18.36 1.58 -7.16
C ILE A 39 -16.88 1.23 -6.96
N GLN A 40 -16.39 1.34 -5.74
CA GLN A 40 -15.02 0.98 -5.36
C GLN A 40 -14.73 -0.51 -5.61
N PHE A 41 -15.70 -1.38 -5.33
CA PHE A 41 -15.61 -2.81 -5.65
C PHE A 41 -15.48 -3.04 -7.17
N ILE A 42 -16.30 -2.35 -7.98
CA ILE A 42 -16.22 -2.46 -9.45
C ILE A 42 -14.86 -1.98 -9.96
N LEU A 43 -14.37 -0.82 -9.52
CA LEU A 43 -13.07 -0.30 -9.95
C LEU A 43 -11.91 -1.22 -9.54
N THR A 44 -12.01 -1.83 -8.36
CA THR A 44 -11.08 -2.85 -7.91
C THR A 44 -11.04 -4.04 -8.87
N MET A 45 -12.20 -4.55 -9.31
CA MET A 45 -12.27 -5.65 -10.26
C MET A 45 -11.68 -5.29 -11.63
N VAL A 46 -11.90 -4.05 -12.08
CA VAL A 46 -11.28 -3.53 -13.31
C VAL A 46 -9.75 -3.49 -13.17
N ALA A 47 -9.23 -2.95 -12.05
CA ALA A 47 -7.78 -2.91 -11.81
C ALA A 47 -7.16 -4.32 -11.77
N LEU A 48 -7.82 -5.28 -11.13
CA LEU A 48 -7.36 -6.67 -11.07
C LEU A 48 -7.41 -7.42 -12.41
N SER A 49 -8.16 -6.91 -13.40
CA SER A 49 -8.16 -7.49 -14.75
C SER A 49 -6.77 -7.43 -15.40
N ASP A 50 -6.04 -6.32 -15.21
CA ASP A 50 -4.69 -6.19 -15.74
C ASP A 50 -3.70 -7.13 -15.04
N ILE A 51 -3.87 -7.39 -13.74
CA ILE A 51 -3.10 -8.42 -13.01
C ILE A 51 -3.37 -9.82 -13.56
N ASN A 52 -4.62 -10.12 -13.92
CA ASN A 52 -4.96 -11.41 -14.53
C ASN A 52 -4.22 -11.62 -15.86
N TYR A 53 -4.11 -10.57 -16.66
CA TYR A 53 -3.36 -10.60 -17.91
C TYR A 53 -1.87 -10.84 -17.68
N ILE A 54 -1.25 -10.10 -16.74
CA ILE A 54 0.16 -10.29 -16.37
C ILE A 54 0.40 -11.72 -15.88
N ASN A 55 -0.50 -12.23 -15.04
CA ASN A 55 -0.41 -13.60 -14.52
C ASN A 55 -0.55 -14.67 -15.61
N HIS A 56 -1.36 -14.43 -16.65
CA HIS A 56 -1.48 -15.36 -17.77
C HIS A 56 -0.17 -15.50 -18.55
N GLU A 57 0.54 -14.39 -18.74
CA GLU A 57 1.83 -14.36 -19.44
C GLU A 57 2.96 -14.97 -18.60
N LEU A 58 3.05 -14.59 -17.32
CA LEU A 58 4.15 -14.98 -16.44
C LEU A 58 3.93 -16.34 -15.76
N LYS A 59 2.68 -16.79 -15.63
CA LYS A 59 2.26 -17.99 -14.88
C LYS A 59 2.80 -18.00 -13.45
N ASP A 60 2.84 -16.85 -12.81
CA ASP A 60 3.41 -16.68 -11.46
C ASP A 60 2.42 -17.09 -10.36
N PRO A 61 2.78 -18.03 -9.46
CA PRO A 61 1.85 -18.52 -8.43
C PRO A 61 1.46 -17.44 -7.41
N TYR A 62 2.34 -16.46 -7.15
CA TYR A 62 2.07 -15.38 -6.20
C TYR A 62 1.06 -14.38 -6.75
N LEU A 63 1.12 -14.03 -8.05
CA LEU A 63 0.10 -13.18 -8.67
C LEU A 63 -1.28 -13.83 -8.69
N ASN A 64 -1.35 -15.13 -9.01
CA ASN A 64 -2.61 -15.86 -8.96
C ASN A 64 -3.21 -15.87 -7.55
N SER A 65 -2.37 -16.16 -6.54
CA SER A 65 -2.76 -16.15 -5.13
C SER A 65 -3.18 -14.75 -4.66
N PHE A 66 -2.42 -13.71 -5.03
CA PHE A 66 -2.77 -12.31 -4.76
C PHE A 66 -4.16 -11.97 -5.30
N ARG A 67 -4.40 -12.22 -6.59
CA ARG A 67 -5.68 -11.92 -7.24
C ARG A 67 -6.83 -12.64 -6.56
N SER A 68 -6.72 -13.97 -6.38
CA SER A 68 -7.79 -14.77 -5.78
C SER A 68 -8.12 -14.33 -4.36
N ARG A 69 -7.09 -14.11 -3.52
CA ARG A 69 -7.27 -13.63 -2.14
C ARG A 69 -7.84 -12.22 -2.11
N TYR A 70 -7.37 -11.31 -2.96
CA TYR A 70 -7.85 -9.93 -2.98
C TYR A 70 -9.32 -9.84 -3.43
N ILE A 71 -9.73 -10.62 -4.42
CA ILE A 71 -11.13 -10.73 -4.85
C ILE A 71 -12.00 -11.24 -3.69
N THR A 72 -11.55 -12.32 -3.05
CA THR A 72 -12.26 -12.90 -1.90
C THR A 72 -12.39 -11.88 -0.78
N ALA A 73 -11.29 -11.23 -0.38
CA ALA A 73 -11.29 -10.16 0.61
C ALA A 73 -12.27 -9.03 0.27
N SER A 74 -12.28 -8.59 -1.00
CA SER A 74 -13.16 -7.52 -1.48
C SER A 74 -14.64 -7.91 -1.39
N ILE A 75 -15.00 -9.15 -1.72
CA ILE A 75 -16.37 -9.68 -1.59
C ILE A 75 -16.81 -9.69 -0.12
N PHE A 76 -15.97 -10.23 0.77
CA PHE A 76 -16.26 -10.27 2.21
C PHE A 76 -16.43 -8.84 2.76
N LYS A 77 -15.55 -7.90 2.41
CA LYS A 77 -15.66 -6.50 2.85
C LYS A 77 -16.91 -5.81 2.30
N LEU A 78 -17.31 -6.09 1.06
CA LEU A 78 -18.56 -5.57 0.47
C LEU A 78 -19.79 -6.06 1.26
N ILE A 79 -19.90 -7.38 1.46
CA ILE A 79 -21.02 -8.00 2.20
C ILE A 79 -21.05 -7.52 3.65
N GLY A 80 -19.90 -7.56 4.32
CA GLY A 80 -19.77 -7.11 5.71
C GLY A 80 -20.13 -5.64 5.85
N SER A 81 -19.67 -4.78 4.94
CA SER A 81 -20.00 -3.36 4.99
C SER A 81 -21.48 -3.09 4.76
N MET A 82 -22.12 -3.73 3.78
CA MET A 82 -23.57 -3.62 3.57
C MET A 82 -24.34 -4.04 4.83
N THR A 83 -23.92 -5.12 5.47
CA THR A 83 -24.52 -5.64 6.70
C THR A 83 -24.37 -4.67 7.88
N VAL A 84 -23.17 -4.07 8.04
CA VAL A 84 -22.91 -3.03 9.06
C VAL A 84 -23.81 -1.81 8.84
N HIS A 85 -23.96 -1.34 7.61
CA HIS A 85 -24.81 -0.18 7.31
C HIS A 85 -26.29 -0.47 7.58
N VAL A 86 -26.78 -1.67 7.25
CA VAL A 86 -28.15 -2.10 7.60
C VAL A 86 -28.34 -2.14 9.11
N GLY A 87 -27.41 -2.76 9.84
CA GLY A 87 -27.44 -2.80 11.31
C GLY A 87 -27.44 -1.39 11.93
N ALA A 88 -26.57 -0.50 11.43
CA ALA A 88 -26.49 0.89 11.89
C ALA A 88 -27.76 1.68 11.60
N ALA A 89 -28.38 1.48 10.43
CA ALA A 89 -29.66 2.10 10.08
C ALA A 89 -30.79 1.62 11.00
N LEU A 90 -30.87 0.32 11.28
CA LEU A 90 -31.85 -0.24 12.22
C LEU A 90 -31.66 0.33 13.64
N ILE A 91 -30.42 0.40 14.13
CA ILE A 91 -30.11 1.02 15.43
C ILE A 91 -30.56 2.49 15.43
N SER A 92 -30.24 3.24 14.37
CA SER A 92 -30.62 4.66 14.25
C SER A 92 -32.13 4.86 14.25
N ILE A 93 -32.88 4.01 13.54
CA ILE A 93 -34.35 4.03 13.53
C ILE A 93 -34.90 3.81 14.93
N VAL A 94 -34.40 2.80 15.65
CA VAL A 94 -34.87 2.52 17.01
C VAL A 94 -34.55 3.68 17.96
N LEU A 95 -33.36 4.30 17.84
CA LEU A 95 -32.95 5.43 18.68
C LEU A 95 -33.76 6.70 18.41
N ILE A 96 -34.11 6.99 17.15
CA ILE A 96 -34.79 8.23 16.77
C ILE A 96 -36.32 8.10 16.90
N ILE A 97 -36.89 7.00 16.39
CA ILE A 97 -38.34 6.80 16.29
C ILE A 97 -38.90 6.15 17.57
N GLY A 98 -38.13 5.29 18.22
CA GLY A 98 -38.55 4.57 19.44
C GLY A 98 -39.09 5.49 20.54
N PRO A 99 -38.38 6.57 20.93
CA PRO A 99 -38.86 7.50 21.95
C PRO A 99 -40.16 8.22 21.58
N ILE A 100 -40.43 8.42 20.29
CA ILE A 100 -41.59 9.17 19.79
C ILE A 100 -42.85 8.31 19.86
N HIS A 101 -42.80 7.09 19.35
CA HIS A 101 -43.99 6.23 19.27
C HIS A 101 -44.24 5.41 20.53
N PHE A 102 -43.23 5.23 21.37
CA PHE A 102 -43.32 4.37 22.54
C PHE A 102 -42.59 5.00 23.73
N PRO A 103 -43.17 6.01 24.39
CA PRO A 103 -42.51 6.74 25.49
C PRO A 103 -42.13 5.87 26.70
N PHE A 104 -42.72 4.67 26.84
CA PHE A 104 -42.35 3.67 27.85
C PHE A 104 -41.16 2.78 27.44
N TYR A 105 -40.47 3.06 26.32
CA TYR A 105 -39.32 2.30 25.80
C TYR A 105 -38.07 2.31 26.68
N LEU A 106 -38.01 3.08 27.77
CA LEU A 106 -36.87 3.02 28.70
C LEU A 106 -37.06 1.95 29.79
N GLY A 107 -38.15 1.18 29.74
CA GLY A 107 -38.37 0.05 30.64
C GLY A 107 -37.44 -1.15 30.38
N PRO A 108 -37.41 -2.14 31.31
CA PRO A 108 -36.51 -3.30 31.27
C PRO A 108 -36.69 -4.22 30.04
N PHE A 109 -37.78 -4.06 29.27
CA PHE A 109 -38.06 -4.86 28.07
C PHE A 109 -37.49 -4.28 26.77
N SER A 110 -36.92 -3.07 26.82
CA SER A 110 -36.40 -2.37 25.64
C SER A 110 -35.24 -3.07 24.93
N GLY A 111 -34.43 -3.84 25.68
CA GLY A 111 -33.29 -4.58 25.15
C GLY A 111 -33.66 -5.57 24.04
N TRP A 112 -34.88 -6.12 24.04
CA TRP A 112 -35.32 -7.11 23.05
C TRP A 112 -35.40 -6.55 21.62
N ILE A 113 -35.56 -5.23 21.49
CA ILE A 113 -35.73 -4.56 20.19
C ILE A 113 -34.38 -4.14 19.61
N PHE A 114 -33.43 -3.76 20.47
CA PHE A 114 -32.06 -3.45 20.05
C PHE A 114 -31.24 -4.69 19.72
N THR A 115 -31.52 -5.82 20.39
CA THR A 115 -30.72 -7.04 20.29
C THR A 115 -30.55 -7.52 18.84
N PRO A 116 -31.60 -7.64 18.01
CA PRO A 116 -31.44 -8.04 16.61
C PRO A 116 -30.58 -7.07 15.78
N ALA A 117 -30.76 -5.76 15.96
CA ALA A 117 -30.03 -4.75 15.21
C ALA A 117 -28.53 -4.75 15.56
N ILE A 118 -28.21 -4.91 16.85
CA ILE A 118 -26.84 -5.05 17.35
C ILE A 118 -26.21 -6.34 16.83
N ILE A 119 -26.95 -7.46 16.82
CA ILE A 119 -26.47 -8.74 16.27
C ILE A 119 -26.10 -8.59 14.79
N VAL A 120 -26.98 -7.99 13.97
CA VAL A 120 -26.69 -7.75 12.54
C VAL A 120 -25.44 -6.88 12.37
N PHE A 121 -25.31 -5.81 13.16
CA PHE A 121 -24.14 -4.95 13.13
C PHE A 121 -22.85 -5.71 13.46
N ILE A 122 -22.85 -6.51 14.53
CA ILE A 122 -21.68 -7.31 14.95
C ILE A 122 -21.32 -8.35 13.89
N ILE A 123 -22.31 -9.06 13.31
CA ILE A 123 -22.08 -10.03 12.25
C ILE A 123 -21.39 -9.36 11.05
N GLY A 124 -21.93 -8.22 10.60
CA GLY A 124 -21.32 -7.46 9.51
C GLY A 124 -19.87 -7.06 9.80
N PHE A 125 -19.62 -6.61 11.02
CA PHE A 125 -18.29 -6.19 11.46
C PHE A 125 -17.29 -7.37 11.49
N VAL A 126 -17.70 -8.54 11.98
CA VAL A 126 -16.87 -9.77 11.97
C VAL A 126 -16.53 -10.18 10.54
N ILE A 127 -17.50 -10.13 9.60
CA ILE A 127 -17.27 -10.43 8.19
C ILE A 127 -16.22 -9.47 7.59
N MET A 128 -16.26 -8.18 7.94
CA MET A 128 -15.26 -7.20 7.50
C MET A 128 -13.85 -7.50 8.05
N ILE A 129 -13.74 -7.94 9.31
CA ILE A 129 -12.45 -8.34 9.90
C ILE A 129 -11.86 -9.53 9.13
N ILE A 130 -12.67 -10.56 8.87
CA ILE A 130 -12.24 -11.73 8.09
C ILE A 130 -11.74 -11.30 6.71
N GLY A 131 -12.51 -10.45 6.01
CA GLY A 131 -12.10 -9.90 4.72
C GLY A 131 -10.75 -9.15 4.79
N SER A 132 -10.53 -8.39 5.85
CA SER A 132 -9.28 -7.63 6.06
C SER A 132 -8.07 -8.54 6.32
N ILE A 133 -8.24 -9.64 7.05
CA ILE A 133 -7.18 -10.65 7.27
C ILE A 133 -6.79 -11.33 5.94
N ILE A 134 -7.78 -11.67 5.11
CA ILE A 134 -7.53 -12.24 3.78
C ILE A 134 -6.79 -11.21 2.91
N GLU A 135 -7.15 -9.93 3.01
CA GLU A 135 -6.50 -8.82 2.30
C GLU A 135 -5.02 -8.68 2.66
N VAL A 136 -4.65 -8.79 3.94
CA VAL A 136 -3.24 -8.83 4.39
C VAL A 136 -2.48 -9.92 3.65
N GLY A 137 -3.04 -11.14 3.62
CA GLY A 137 -2.46 -12.26 2.90
C GLY A 137 -2.37 -12.04 1.40
N ALA A 138 -3.27 -11.25 0.80
CA ALA A 138 -3.16 -10.86 -0.60
C ALA A 138 -1.92 -9.96 -0.80
N TRP A 139 -1.78 -8.89 -0.01
CA TRP A 139 -0.64 -7.98 -0.11
C TRP A 139 0.72 -8.66 0.12
N ASP A 140 0.78 -9.67 1.00
CA ASP A 140 1.96 -10.51 1.16
C ASP A 140 2.36 -11.22 -0.14
N ASN A 141 1.39 -11.76 -0.89
CA ASN A 141 1.66 -12.42 -2.17
C ASN A 141 2.12 -11.41 -3.23
N LEU A 142 1.52 -10.21 -3.30
CA LEU A 142 1.99 -9.18 -4.23
C LEU A 142 3.44 -8.74 -3.92
N LYS A 143 3.78 -8.62 -2.63
CA LYS A 143 5.14 -8.31 -2.19
C LYS A 143 6.14 -9.38 -2.62
N LEU A 144 5.79 -10.66 -2.45
CA LEU A 144 6.62 -11.79 -2.89
C LEU A 144 6.82 -11.80 -4.41
N PHE A 145 5.76 -11.53 -5.17
CA PHE A 145 5.85 -11.37 -6.62
C PHE A 145 6.87 -10.29 -7.03
N ILE A 146 6.76 -9.08 -6.46
CA ILE A 146 7.70 -7.97 -6.73
C ILE A 146 9.13 -8.35 -6.34
N TYR A 147 9.27 -9.11 -5.24
CA TYR A 147 10.57 -9.58 -4.78
C TYR A 147 11.20 -10.67 -5.67
N HIS A 148 10.42 -11.52 -6.34
CA HIS A 148 10.97 -12.53 -7.25
C HIS A 148 11.12 -12.00 -8.68
N SER A 149 10.27 -11.06 -9.08
CA SER A 149 10.26 -10.49 -10.43
C SER A 149 11.13 -9.24 -10.56
N LYS A 150 12.28 -9.23 -9.89
CA LYS A 150 13.15 -8.04 -9.76
C LYS A 150 13.59 -7.52 -11.12
N ASP A 151 13.83 -8.41 -12.07
CA ASP A 151 14.38 -8.08 -13.38
C ASP A 151 13.35 -7.41 -14.30
N MET A 152 12.05 -7.49 -13.97
CA MET A 152 10.98 -6.80 -14.71
C MET A 152 10.82 -5.33 -14.31
N PHE A 153 11.46 -4.89 -13.22
CA PHE A 153 11.32 -3.53 -12.70
C PHE A 153 12.69 -2.85 -12.60
N PRO A 154 12.86 -1.64 -13.14
CA PRO A 154 14.01 -0.80 -12.83
C PRO A 154 14.34 -0.75 -11.32
N GLU A 155 15.61 -0.84 -10.95
CA GLU A 155 16.04 -1.02 -9.54
C GLU A 155 15.42 0.00 -8.57
N ARG A 156 15.26 1.26 -9.00
CA ARG A 156 14.64 2.32 -8.16
C ARG A 156 13.16 2.07 -7.88
N ILE A 157 12.41 1.54 -8.85
CA ILE A 157 10.97 1.26 -8.70
C ILE A 157 10.75 0.17 -7.65
N LYS A 158 11.66 -0.80 -7.59
CA LYS A 158 11.51 -1.97 -6.72
C LYS A 158 11.44 -1.61 -5.24
N TYR A 159 12.34 -0.75 -4.77
CA TYR A 159 12.35 -0.33 -3.36
C TYR A 159 11.08 0.45 -3.00
N ASP A 160 10.71 1.41 -3.84
CA ASP A 160 9.53 2.24 -3.64
C ASP A 160 8.25 1.38 -3.65
N THR A 161 8.10 0.50 -4.64
CA THR A 161 6.92 -0.36 -4.81
C THR A 161 6.76 -1.32 -3.64
N THR A 162 7.85 -1.98 -3.22
CA THR A 162 7.82 -2.91 -2.07
C THR A 162 7.41 -2.18 -0.79
N THR A 163 7.93 -0.97 -0.57
CA THR A 163 7.58 -0.15 0.59
C THR A 163 6.10 0.25 0.57
N MET A 164 5.56 0.61 -0.59
CA MET A 164 4.14 0.98 -0.71
C MET A 164 3.20 -0.22 -0.51
N VAL A 165 3.57 -1.40 -1.01
CA VAL A 165 2.82 -2.64 -0.73
C VAL A 165 2.84 -2.98 0.77
N GLU A 166 3.95 -2.74 1.47
CA GLU A 166 3.99 -2.93 2.93
C GLU A 166 3.05 -1.96 3.68
N LYS A 167 2.87 -0.73 3.17
CA LYS A 167 1.89 0.22 3.71
C LYS A 167 0.45 -0.25 3.49
N LEU A 168 0.14 -0.80 2.32
CA LEU A 168 -1.18 -1.41 2.03
C LEU A 168 -1.48 -2.60 2.95
N ARG A 169 -0.49 -3.49 3.12
CA ARG A 169 -0.55 -4.61 4.06
C ARG A 169 -0.78 -4.15 5.50
N SER A 170 0.01 -3.18 5.96
CA SER A 170 -0.11 -2.61 7.31
C SER A 170 -1.44 -1.90 7.51
N GLY A 171 -1.97 -1.26 6.46
CA GLY A 171 -3.30 -0.64 6.47
C GLY A 171 -4.43 -1.66 6.61
N ALA A 172 -4.36 -2.76 5.84
CA ALA A 172 -5.29 -3.88 5.96
C ALA A 172 -5.21 -4.57 7.34
N LEU A 173 -4.01 -4.73 7.90
CA LEU A 173 -3.81 -5.25 9.25
C LEU A 173 -4.42 -4.33 10.31
N SER A 174 -4.24 -3.01 10.17
CA SER A 174 -4.82 -2.02 11.09
C SER A 174 -6.35 -2.07 11.06
N TRP A 175 -6.95 -2.28 9.88
CA TRP A 175 -8.39 -2.53 9.72
C TRP A 175 -8.86 -3.82 10.38
N ALA A 176 -8.09 -4.90 10.27
CA ALA A 176 -8.39 -6.16 10.96
C ALA A 176 -8.37 -5.99 12.49
N LEU A 177 -7.55 -5.06 13.00
CA LEU A 177 -7.50 -4.65 14.41
C LEU A 177 -8.48 -3.50 14.72
N GLY A 178 -9.47 -3.28 13.87
CA GLY A 178 -10.38 -2.12 13.90
C GLY A 178 -11.33 -2.02 15.10
N PHE A 179 -11.22 -2.89 16.11
CA PHE A 179 -11.96 -2.72 17.36
C PHE A 179 -11.54 -1.44 18.11
N LEU A 180 -10.41 -0.83 17.74
CA LEU A 180 -9.96 0.47 18.22
C LEU A 180 -10.26 1.54 17.15
N ILE A 181 -10.96 2.62 17.52
CA ILE A 181 -11.27 3.72 16.57
C ILE A 181 -9.99 4.29 15.94
N ILE A 182 -8.91 4.39 16.72
CA ILE A 182 -7.62 4.92 16.25
C ILE A 182 -7.00 4.04 15.16
N THR A 183 -7.11 2.71 15.27
CA THR A 183 -6.52 1.79 14.27
C THR A 183 -7.25 1.84 12.93
N ILE A 184 -8.56 2.12 12.94
CA ILE A 184 -9.34 2.37 11.72
C ILE A 184 -8.78 3.57 10.95
N ILE A 185 -8.54 4.70 11.65
CA ILE A 185 -8.03 5.93 11.03
C ILE A 185 -6.62 5.71 10.47
N ILE A 186 -5.73 5.10 11.26
CA ILE A 186 -4.36 4.78 10.82
C ILE A 186 -4.39 3.85 9.61
N GLY A 187 -5.24 2.81 9.65
CA GLY A 187 -5.39 1.85 8.56
C GLY A 187 -5.81 2.50 7.26
N TRP A 188 -6.78 3.41 7.33
CA TRP A 188 -7.25 4.20 6.19
C TRP A 188 -6.15 5.10 5.61
N ILE A 189 -5.40 5.83 6.45
CA ILE A 189 -4.28 6.67 5.99
C ILE A 189 -3.20 5.83 5.31
N LEU A 190 -2.83 4.69 5.89
CA LEU A 190 -1.82 3.80 5.32
C LEU A 190 -2.26 3.22 3.97
N GLN A 191 -3.55 2.89 3.81
CA GLN A 191 -4.10 2.44 2.54
C GLN A 191 -4.03 3.54 1.47
N LEU A 192 -4.39 4.78 1.81
CA LEU A 192 -4.27 5.91 0.89
C LEU A 192 -2.81 6.11 0.45
N ILE A 193 -1.87 6.19 1.39
CA ILE A 193 -0.44 6.34 1.08
C ILE A 193 0.04 5.21 0.17
N GLY A 194 -0.38 3.98 0.46
CA GLY A 194 -0.05 2.81 -0.33
C GLY A 194 -0.57 2.90 -1.77
N TYR A 195 -1.86 3.21 -1.97
CA TYR A 195 -2.47 3.28 -3.31
C TYR A 195 -1.86 4.39 -4.16
N PHE A 196 -1.73 5.60 -3.61
CA PHE A 196 -1.12 6.73 -4.33
C PHE A 196 0.38 6.51 -4.55
N GLY A 197 1.07 5.99 -3.54
CA GLY A 197 2.51 5.71 -3.60
C GLY A 197 2.84 4.69 -4.70
N LEU A 198 2.04 3.63 -4.83
CA LEU A 198 2.26 2.59 -5.84
C LEU A 198 2.12 3.14 -7.27
N SER A 199 1.08 3.93 -7.53
CA SER A 199 0.90 4.61 -8.82
C SER A 199 2.01 5.61 -9.10
N ASN A 200 2.44 6.39 -8.11
CA ASN A 200 3.52 7.36 -8.29
C ASN A 200 4.86 6.66 -8.56
N ALA A 201 5.15 5.53 -7.89
CA ALA A 201 6.35 4.74 -8.14
C ALA A 201 6.37 4.18 -9.57
N ALA A 202 5.23 3.67 -10.06
CA ALA A 202 5.09 3.18 -11.42
C ALA A 202 5.26 4.31 -12.46
N ASP A 203 4.63 5.47 -12.25
CA ASP A 203 4.72 6.63 -13.14
C ASP A 203 6.16 7.15 -13.27
N ARG A 204 6.92 7.22 -12.16
CA ARG A 204 8.34 7.61 -12.19
C ARG A 204 9.20 6.61 -12.94
N GLY A 205 8.84 5.34 -12.84
CA GLY A 205 9.54 4.24 -13.47
C GLY A 205 9.62 4.30 -14.98
N MET A 206 8.53 4.69 -15.65
CA MET A 206 8.51 4.77 -17.12
C MET A 206 8.95 6.12 -17.66
N LYS A 207 8.98 7.17 -16.82
CA LYS A 207 9.49 8.49 -17.20
C LYS A 207 11.02 8.56 -17.23
N ILE A 208 11.72 7.43 -17.03
CA ILE A 208 13.15 7.37 -17.29
C ILE A 208 13.33 7.50 -18.80
N GLU A 209 13.39 8.75 -19.25
CA GLU A 209 13.90 9.18 -20.54
C GLU A 209 15.26 8.50 -20.80
N PRO A 210 15.65 8.33 -22.08
CA PRO A 210 16.96 7.79 -22.40
C PRO A 210 17.96 8.53 -21.53
N SER A 211 18.74 7.79 -20.75
CA SER A 211 19.97 8.34 -20.21
C SER A 211 20.65 8.96 -21.42
N ALA A 212 20.55 10.30 -21.56
CA ALA A 212 21.42 11.01 -22.45
C ALA A 212 22.79 10.43 -22.12
N PRO A 213 23.55 9.92 -23.11
CA PRO A 213 24.92 9.57 -22.83
C PRO A 213 25.44 10.74 -22.03
N VAL A 214 25.99 10.46 -20.85
CA VAL A 214 26.78 11.48 -20.18
C VAL A 214 27.90 11.70 -21.17
N SER A 215 27.68 12.62 -22.12
CA SER A 215 28.70 13.37 -22.78
C SER A 215 29.38 14.03 -21.59
N GLN A 216 30.38 13.34 -21.05
CA GLN A 216 31.52 14.02 -20.52
C GLN A 216 32.00 14.87 -21.69
N ASP A 217 31.41 16.05 -21.82
CA ASP A 217 32.07 17.15 -22.46
C ASP A 217 33.39 17.24 -21.70
N PHE A 218 34.43 16.68 -22.29
CA PHE A 218 35.77 17.16 -22.12
C PHE A 218 35.71 18.64 -22.53
N GLN A 219 35.27 19.49 -21.60
CA GLN A 219 35.65 20.88 -21.66
C GLN A 219 37.18 20.87 -21.60
N PRO A 220 37.87 21.48 -22.58
CA PRO A 220 39.26 21.83 -22.41
C PRO A 220 39.31 22.74 -21.19
N ILE A 221 39.84 22.22 -20.09
CA ILE A 221 40.04 22.97 -18.85
C ILE A 221 41.03 24.07 -19.22
N SER A 222 40.54 25.30 -19.39
CA SER A 222 41.38 26.47 -19.30
C SER A 222 41.91 26.52 -17.86
N PRO A 223 43.22 26.64 -17.64
CA PRO A 223 43.83 26.45 -16.33
C PRO A 223 43.27 27.47 -15.32
N PRO A 224 42.57 27.02 -14.27
CA PRO A 224 42.27 27.87 -13.12
C PRO A 224 43.54 27.94 -12.27
N ASN A 225 43.89 29.16 -11.87
CA ASN A 225 44.93 29.46 -10.91
C ASN A 225 44.83 28.53 -9.70
N GLN A 226 45.83 27.66 -9.53
CA GLN A 226 45.91 26.68 -8.45
C GLN A 226 46.30 27.36 -7.15
N GLU A 227 45.35 27.54 -6.23
CA GLU A 227 45.67 27.50 -4.80
C GLU A 227 45.83 26.03 -4.39
N GLN A 228 47.07 25.68 -4.03
CA GLN A 228 47.48 24.35 -3.61
C GLN A 228 46.74 23.93 -2.33
N GLN A 229 45.75 23.05 -2.46
CA GLN A 229 45.30 22.22 -1.35
C GLN A 229 46.28 21.05 -1.14
N PRO A 230 46.68 20.77 0.11
CA PRO A 230 47.67 19.73 0.40
C PRO A 230 47.11 18.35 0.05
N VAL A 231 47.88 17.63 -0.76
CA VAL A 231 47.63 16.24 -1.16
C VAL A 231 47.58 15.38 0.11
N SER A 232 46.38 15.04 0.56
CA SER A 232 46.20 14.02 1.59
C SER A 232 46.56 12.67 0.98
N VAL A 233 47.68 12.09 1.42
CA VAL A 233 48.07 10.73 1.07
C VAL A 233 46.98 9.77 1.56
N ILE A 234 46.30 9.11 0.63
CA ILE A 234 45.18 8.20 0.92
C ILE A 234 45.76 6.83 1.29
N GLU A 235 45.33 6.27 2.42
CA GLU A 235 45.67 4.92 2.87
C GLU A 235 44.45 3.99 2.71
N PHE A 236 44.70 2.68 2.63
CA PHE A 236 43.66 1.67 2.47
C PHE A 236 43.63 0.75 3.69
N CYS A 237 42.43 0.39 4.14
CA CYS A 237 42.25 -0.53 5.25
C CYS A 237 42.72 -1.95 4.87
N PRO A 238 43.64 -2.58 5.63
CA PRO A 238 44.19 -3.89 5.29
C PRO A 238 43.16 -5.04 5.45
N MET A 239 42.07 -4.82 6.19
CA MET A 239 41.05 -5.85 6.43
C MET A 239 39.91 -5.86 5.42
N CYS A 240 39.49 -4.69 4.91
CA CYS A 240 38.33 -4.59 4.02
C CYS A 240 38.57 -3.81 2.72
N GLY A 241 39.74 -3.18 2.56
CA GLY A 241 40.07 -2.38 1.37
C GLY A 241 39.40 -1.01 1.28
N ALA A 242 38.65 -0.58 2.30
CA ALA A 242 38.03 0.74 2.33
C ALA A 242 39.10 1.85 2.38
N ARG A 243 38.82 2.99 1.74
CA ARG A 243 39.67 4.18 1.79
C ARG A 243 39.60 4.80 3.19
N VAL A 244 40.76 5.08 3.78
CA VAL A 244 40.86 5.73 5.09
C VAL A 244 41.73 6.98 5.00
N SER A 245 41.33 8.01 5.73
CA SER A 245 42.11 9.24 5.86
C SER A 245 43.39 8.97 6.65
N LYS A 246 44.52 9.56 6.23
CA LYS A 246 45.80 9.40 6.91
C LYS A 246 45.69 9.79 8.39
N GLY A 247 46.10 8.89 9.29
CA GLY A 247 46.03 9.08 10.74
C GLY A 247 44.70 8.70 11.39
N ALA A 248 43.76 8.09 10.65
CA ALA A 248 42.54 7.54 11.24
C ALA A 248 42.87 6.34 12.14
N SER A 249 42.45 6.39 13.41
CA SER A 249 42.72 5.29 14.37
C SER A 249 41.88 4.04 14.09
N TYR A 250 40.75 4.17 13.39
CA TYR A 250 39.81 3.09 13.10
C TYR A 250 39.20 3.24 11.70
N CYS A 251 38.88 2.12 11.05
CA CYS A 251 38.17 2.08 9.78
C CYS A 251 36.66 2.32 9.99
N GLY A 252 36.06 3.28 9.29
CA GLY A 252 34.62 3.58 9.39
C GLY A 252 33.70 2.45 8.92
N GLU A 253 34.16 1.63 7.97
CA GLU A 253 33.35 0.53 7.41
C GLU A 253 33.39 -0.75 8.26
N CYS A 254 34.57 -1.19 8.72
CA CYS A 254 34.72 -2.48 9.41
C CYS A 254 35.10 -2.36 10.89
N GLY A 255 35.34 -1.15 11.40
CA GLY A 255 35.67 -0.89 12.81
C GLY A 255 37.08 -1.33 13.25
N VAL A 256 37.91 -1.87 12.34
CA VAL A 256 39.25 -2.34 12.70
C VAL A 256 40.19 -1.16 13.01
N LYS A 257 41.07 -1.34 13.99
CA LYS A 257 42.11 -0.36 14.33
C LYS A 257 43.19 -0.36 13.23
N ILE A 258 43.56 0.83 12.73
CA ILE A 258 44.63 0.96 11.74
C ILE A 258 45.97 1.02 12.49
N PRO A 259 46.93 0.13 12.19
CA PRO A 259 48.28 0.24 12.70
C PRO A 259 48.95 1.46 12.05
N ASN A 260 49.22 2.50 12.86
CA ASN A 260 50.05 3.65 12.45
C ASN A 260 51.50 3.22 12.18
#